data_AF-A0A8W8NIB7-F1
#
_entry.id   AF-A0A8W8NIB7-F1
#
_cell.length_a   1.000
_cell.length_b   1.000
_cell.length_c   1.000
_cell.angle_alpha   90.00
_cell.angle_beta   90.00
_cell.angle_gamma   90.00
#
_symmetry.space_group_name_H-M   'P 1'
#
loop_
_entity.id
_entity.type
_entity.pdbx_description
1 polymer ?
#
loop_
_entity_poly.entity_id
_entity_poly.type
_entity_poly.pdbx_seq_one_letter_code
_entity_poly.pdbx_strand_id
1 'polypeptide(L)'
;MDVEGLKSRLAEANQEHLMKYWDQLSDSEKSQLYNELNHLDFKEINGFFKSAMEDLASASEKLDDLLEPLPKEVCGRVVNTQQEDLLQYDVDGMYMISESFIT
;
A
#
# COMPACT_ATOMS: atom_id res chain seq x y z
N MET A 1 24.23 -19.95 2.89
CA MET A 1 23.53 -18.73 3.33
C MET A 1 24.59 -17.64 3.43
N ASP A 2 24.46 -16.54 2.68
CA ASP A 2 25.40 -15.43 2.77
C ASP A 2 24.98 -14.47 3.90
N VAL A 3 25.38 -14.82 5.12
CA VAL A 3 25.00 -14.08 6.33
C VAL A 3 25.71 -12.73 6.40
N GLU A 4 26.94 -12.64 5.91
CA GLU A 4 27.73 -11.40 5.89
C GLU A 4 27.15 -10.39 4.88
N GLY A 5 26.74 -10.85 3.70
CA GLY A 5 26.03 -10.01 2.71
C GLY A 5 24.70 -9.49 3.23
N LEU A 6 23.92 -10.34 3.92
CA LEU A 6 22.67 -9.92 4.56
C LEU A 6 22.90 -8.88 5.67
N LYS A 7 23.94 -9.08 6.49
CA LYS A 7 24.32 -8.15 7.55
C LYS A 7 24.72 -6.78 7.00
N SER A 8 25.47 -6.75 5.90
CA SER A 8 25.82 -5.49 5.22
C SER A 8 24.56 -4.77 4.73
N ARG A 9 23.63 -5.47 4.07
CA ARG A 9 22.37 -4.89 3.58
C ARG A 9 21.49 -4.34 4.70
N LEU A 10 21.42 -5.05 5.83
CA LEU A 10 20.70 -4.61 7.02
C LEU A 10 21.38 -3.40 7.68
N ALA A 11 22.70 -3.36 7.73
CA ALA A 11 23.47 -2.23 8.26
C ALA A 11 23.25 -0.98 7.41
N GLU A 12 23.28 -1.09 6.07
CA GLU A 12 22.96 0.02 5.16
C GLU A 12 21.54 0.56 5.37
N ALA A 13 20.60 -0.30 5.75
CA ALA A 13 19.22 0.07 6.05
C ALA A 13 18.99 0.50 7.51
N ASN A 14 20.02 0.55 8.37
CA ASN A 14 19.91 0.77 9.82
C ASN A 14 19.02 -0.27 10.56
N GLN A 15 18.88 -1.47 10.00
CA GLN A 15 18.08 -2.59 10.53
C GLN A 15 18.97 -3.70 11.15
N GLU A 16 20.18 -3.35 11.58
CA GLU A 16 21.16 -4.28 12.17
C GLU A 16 20.65 -5.03 13.42
N HIS A 17 19.66 -4.47 14.10
CA HIS A 17 19.04 -5.05 15.29
C HIS A 17 18.34 -6.40 15.01
N LEU A 18 17.96 -6.68 13.75
CA LEU A 18 17.33 -7.95 13.37
C LEU A 18 18.28 -9.16 13.51
N MET A 19 19.60 -8.93 13.56
CA MET A 19 20.59 -10.00 13.77
C MET A 19 21.07 -10.11 15.23
N LYS A 20 20.50 -9.33 16.17
CA LYS A 20 20.94 -9.30 17.58
C LYS A 20 20.93 -10.66 18.27
N TYR A 21 19.98 -11.53 17.92
CA TYR A 21 19.81 -12.85 18.52
C TYR A 21 20.21 -13.99 17.58
N TRP A 22 20.89 -13.69 16.48
CA TRP A 22 21.25 -14.67 15.45
C TRP A 22 22.01 -15.88 16.02
N ASP A 23 22.91 -15.65 16.98
CA ASP A 23 23.70 -16.71 17.61
C ASP A 23 22.89 -17.62 18.55
N GLN A 24 21.70 -17.19 18.96
CA GLN A 24 20.81 -17.95 19.85
C GLN A 24 19.79 -18.81 19.08
N LEU A 25 19.72 -18.65 17.76
CA LEU A 25 18.80 -19.38 16.88
C LEU A 25 19.37 -20.74 16.46
N SER A 26 18.48 -21.73 16.33
CA SER A 26 18.79 -23.01 15.69
C SER A 26 19.03 -22.85 14.18
N ASP A 27 19.66 -23.84 13.54
CA ASP A 27 19.95 -23.79 12.10
C ASP A 27 18.68 -23.72 11.23
N SER A 28 17.56 -24.29 11.72
CA SER A 28 16.26 -24.18 11.05
C SER A 28 15.71 -22.75 11.13
N GLU A 29 15.76 -22.15 12.33
CA GLU A 29 15.28 -20.78 12.55
C GLU A 29 16.13 -19.75 11.80
N LYS A 30 17.45 -19.94 11.76
CA LYS A 30 18.36 -19.15 10.93
C LYS A 30 17.97 -19.21 9.46
N SER A 31 17.64 -20.40 8.96
CA SER A 31 17.24 -20.61 7.56
C SER A 31 15.93 -19.91 7.21
N GLN A 32 14.95 -19.96 8.11
CA GLN A 32 13.69 -19.25 7.93
C GLN A 32 13.89 -17.73 7.96
N LEU A 33 14.55 -17.22 9.00
CA LEU A 33 14.81 -15.79 9.15
C LEU A 33 15.63 -15.23 7.98
N TYR A 34 16.62 -15.97 7.50
CA TYR A 34 17.40 -15.58 6.31
C TYR A 34 16.52 -15.42 5.06
N ASN A 35 15.64 -16.38 4.80
CA ASN A 35 14.77 -16.34 3.63
C ASN A 35 13.79 -15.17 3.72
N GLU A 36 13.20 -14.94 4.90
CA GLU A 36 12.31 -13.80 5.12
C GLU A 36 13.04 -12.47 4.90
N LEU A 37 14.20 -12.27 5.53
CA LEU A 37 14.97 -11.03 5.39
C LEU A 37 15.50 -10.82 3.97
N ASN A 38 15.76 -11.90 3.22
CA ASN A 38 16.22 -11.79 1.84
C ASN A 38 15.10 -11.36 0.88
N HIS A 39 13.86 -11.76 1.15
CA HIS A 39 12.68 -11.37 0.36
C HIS A 39 12.23 -9.93 0.59
N LEU A 40 12.61 -9.32 1.72
CA LEU A 40 12.25 -7.95 2.04
C LEU A 40 13.16 -6.94 1.32
N ASP A 41 12.58 -5.83 0.85
CA ASP A 41 13.33 -4.65 0.43
C ASP A 41 13.33 -3.58 1.53
N PHE A 42 14.40 -3.56 2.32
CA PHE A 42 14.54 -2.61 3.42
C PHE A 42 14.64 -1.14 2.96
N LYS A 43 15.06 -0.87 1.71
CA LYS A 43 15.10 0.50 1.20
C LYS A 43 13.69 1.04 0.98
N GLU A 44 12.82 0.21 0.40
CA GLU A 44 11.42 0.55 0.15
C GLU A 44 10.65 0.70 1.47
N ILE A 45 10.83 -0.25 2.40
CA ILE A 45 10.17 -0.22 3.72
C ILE A 45 10.57 1.04 4.49
N ASN A 46 11.85 1.39 4.51
CA ASN A 46 12.31 2.64 5.16
C ASN A 46 11.73 3.88 4.47
N GLY A 47 11.55 3.84 3.15
CA GLY A 47 10.87 4.89 2.38
C GLY A 47 9.43 5.07 2.84
N PHE A 48 8.64 3.99 2.91
CA PHE A 48 7.26 4.04 3.40
C PHE A 48 7.18 4.55 4.83
N PHE A 49 8.06 4.08 5.72
CA PHE A 49 8.07 4.54 7.11
C PHE A 49 8.37 6.04 7.19
N LYS A 50 9.35 6.52 6.42
CA LYS A 50 9.70 7.94 6.39
C LYS A 50 8.53 8.78 5.86
N SER A 51 7.94 8.41 4.73
CA SER A 51 6.78 9.12 4.16
C SER A 51 5.61 9.15 5.13
N ALA A 52 5.26 8.02 5.76
CA ALA A 52 4.17 7.97 6.73
C ALA A 52 4.43 8.86 7.96
N MET A 53 5.67 8.91 8.46
CA MET A 53 6.05 9.76 9.58
C MET A 53 6.08 11.25 9.20
N GLU A 54 6.51 11.58 7.99
CA GLU A 54 6.47 12.95 7.44
C GLU A 54 5.03 13.42 7.25
N ASP A 55 4.16 12.58 6.71
CA ASP A 55 2.73 12.87 6.54
C ASP A 55 2.06 13.09 7.91
N LEU A 56 2.36 12.25 8.90
CA LEU A 56 1.84 12.40 10.27
C LEU A 56 2.32 13.71 10.92
N ALA A 57 3.60 14.06 10.73
CA ALA A 57 4.14 15.33 11.23
C ALA A 57 3.54 16.55 10.53
N SER A 58 3.19 16.39 9.24
CA SER A 58 2.57 17.44 8.41
C SER A 58 1.05 17.52 8.58
N ALA A 59 0.40 16.49 9.14
CA ALA A 59 -1.03 16.43 9.41
C ALA A 59 -1.51 17.37 10.56
N SER A 60 -0.69 18.37 10.93
CA SER A 60 -0.99 19.36 11.96
C SER A 60 -1.79 20.58 11.45
N GLU A 61 -2.06 20.71 10.16
CA GLU A 61 -2.92 21.77 9.65
C GLU A 61 -4.30 21.20 9.33
N LYS A 62 -5.33 21.95 9.74
CA LYS A 62 -6.74 21.58 9.72
C LYS A 62 -7.21 21.28 8.29
N LEU A 63 -6.90 20.10 7.79
CA LEU A 63 -7.28 19.64 6.46
C LEU A 63 -8.80 19.68 6.29
N ASP A 64 -9.52 19.50 7.40
CA ASP A 64 -10.97 19.62 7.49
C ASP A 64 -11.50 20.98 7.01
N ASP A 65 -10.73 22.07 7.17
CA ASP A 65 -11.11 23.41 6.71
C ASP A 65 -11.02 23.55 5.17
N LEU A 66 -10.33 22.62 4.49
CA LEU A 66 -10.21 22.55 3.02
C LEU A 66 -11.17 21.53 2.39
N LEU A 67 -11.89 20.74 3.19
CA LEU A 67 -12.82 19.75 2.68
C LEU A 67 -14.09 20.44 2.16
N GLU A 68 -14.28 20.41 0.85
CA GLU A 68 -15.51 20.84 0.18
C GLU A 68 -16.28 19.63 -0.38
N PRO A 69 -17.62 19.72 -0.50
CA PRO A 69 -18.39 18.68 -1.16
C PRO A 69 -17.95 18.50 -2.61
N LEU A 70 -17.95 17.25 -3.08
CA LEU A 70 -17.68 16.97 -4.50
C LEU A 70 -18.65 17.75 -5.39
N PRO A 71 -18.17 18.29 -6.54
CA PRO A 71 -19.03 18.94 -7.52
C PRO A 71 -20.20 18.05 -7.93
N LYS A 72 -21.36 18.65 -8.19
CA LYS A 72 -22.58 17.89 -8.51
C LYS A 72 -22.46 17.14 -9.83
N GLU A 73 -21.62 17.64 -10.72
CA GLU A 73 -21.35 17.12 -12.05
C GLU A 73 -20.62 15.76 -12.00
N VAL A 74 -19.88 15.50 -10.91
CA VAL A 74 -19.18 14.22 -10.68
C VAL A 74 -19.93 13.29 -9.73
N CYS A 75 -21.05 13.76 -9.16
CA CYS A 75 -21.82 13.04 -8.16
C CYS A 75 -23.17 12.55 -8.74
N GLY A 76 -23.15 11.37 -9.36
CA GLY A 76 -24.36 10.68 -9.80
C GLY A 76 -25.10 10.07 -8.60
N ARG A 77 -26.41 10.33 -8.49
CA ARG A 77 -27.22 9.83 -7.36
C ARG A 77 -28.50 9.21 -7.90
N VAL A 78 -28.67 7.90 -7.75
CA VAL A 78 -29.79 7.12 -8.32
C VAL A 78 -31.17 7.76 -8.07
N VAL A 79 -31.38 8.37 -6.91
CA VAL A 79 -32.64 9.02 -6.52
C VAL A 79 -32.92 10.32 -7.30
N ASN A 80 -31.88 11.02 -7.76
CA ASN A 80 -31.99 12.31 -8.44
C ASN A 80 -31.60 12.25 -9.94
N THR A 81 -31.16 11.09 -10.42
CA THR A 81 -30.87 10.87 -11.84
C THR A 81 -32.18 10.63 -12.60
N GLN A 82 -32.30 11.16 -13.81
CA GLN A 82 -33.47 10.91 -14.65
C GLN A 82 -33.54 9.43 -15.01
N GLN A 83 -34.77 8.91 -15.15
CA GLN A 83 -35.00 7.51 -15.46
C GLN A 83 -34.37 7.10 -16.80
N GLU A 84 -34.28 8.02 -17.76
CA GLU A 84 -33.64 7.80 -19.06
C GLU A 84 -32.13 7.57 -18.93
N ASP A 85 -31.45 8.38 -18.12
CA ASP A 85 -30.01 8.22 -17.86
C ASP A 85 -29.72 6.91 -17.11
N LEU A 86 -30.60 6.51 -16.18
CA LEU A 86 -30.47 5.23 -15.46
C LEU A 86 -30.59 4.03 -16.39
N LEU A 87 -31.51 4.09 -17.36
CA LEU A 87 -31.64 3.06 -18.39
C LEU A 87 -30.42 3.02 -19.30
N GLN A 88 -29.86 4.18 -19.65
CA GLN A 88 -28.64 4.26 -20.44
C GLN A 88 -27.45 3.62 -19.71
N TYR A 89 -27.28 3.89 -18.40
CA TYR A 89 -26.23 3.25 -17.60
C TYR A 89 -26.37 1.73 -17.52
N ASP A 90 -27.61 1.22 -17.47
CA ASP A 90 -27.87 -0.22 -17.45
C ASP A 90 -27.49 -0.87 -18.80
N VAL A 91 -27.89 -0.25 -19.91
CA VAL A 91 -27.51 -0.70 -21.27
C VAL A 91 -25.99 -0.68 -21.47
N ASP A 92 -25.33 0.41 -21.07
CA ASP A 92 -23.88 0.56 -21.20
C ASP A 92 -23.15 -0.48 -20.32
N GLY A 93 -23.64 -0.72 -19.10
CA GLY A 93 -23.12 -1.74 -18.20
C GLY A 93 -23.25 -3.15 -18.79
N MET A 94 -24.44 -3.51 -19.30
CA MET A 94 -24.67 -4.81 -19.94
C MET A 94 -23.81 -5.00 -21.20
N TYR A 95 -23.60 -3.94 -21.98
CA TYR A 95 -22.70 -3.97 -23.13
C TYR A 95 -21.24 -4.26 -22.70
N MET A 96 -20.74 -3.56 -21.68
CA MET A 96 -19.39 -3.77 -21.15
C MET A 96 -19.19 -5.18 -20.58
N ILE A 97 -20.22 -5.77 -19.98
CA ILE A 97 -20.22 -7.18 -19.55
C ILE A 97 -20.16 -8.12 -20.77
N SER A 98 -20.94 -7.85 -21.82
CA SER A 98 -20.98 -8.69 -23.02
C SER A 98 -19.64 -8.72 -23.76
N GLU A 99 -18.91 -7.61 -23.75
CA GLU A 99 -17.58 -7.48 -24.35
C GLU A 99 -16.44 -7.97 -23.43
N SER A 100 -16.76 -8.52 -22.24
CA SER A 100 -15.78 -9.00 -21.24
C SER A 100 -14.80 -7.93 -20.75
N PHE A 101 -15.19 -6.64 -20.75
CA PHE A 101 -14.38 -5.56 -20.19
C PHE A 101 -14.48 -5.47 -18.66
N ILE A 102 -15.43 -6.17 -18.07
CA ILE A 102 -15.61 -6.27 -16.62
C ILE A 102 -15.32 -7.73 -16.24
N THR A 103 -14.33 -7.92 -15.37
CA THR A 103 -13.88 -9.24 -14.87
C THR A 103 -14.50 -9.56 -13.52
#